data_AF-A0A2S2RA54-F1
#
_entry.id   AF-A0A2S2RA54-F1
#
_cell.length_a   1.000
_cell.length_b   1.000
_cell.length_c   1.000
_cell.angle_alpha   90.00
_cell.angle_beta   90.00
_cell.angle_gamma   90.00
#
_symmetry.space_group_name_H-M   'P 1'
#
loop_
_entity.id
_entity.type
_entity.pdbx_description
1 polymer ?
#
loop_
_entity_poly.entity_id
_entity_poly.type
_entity_poly.pdbx_seq_one_letter_code
_entity_poly.pdbx_strand_id
1 'polypeptide(L)'
;MPPNTVFIADDAFPLKEYLLKPYSHHGPLTIKERVFNYRLSRARRIVENAFGILVSRFRIFEKPIALPPEKADSIVKTTCVLHNWLRMNSSSYLYRGCVDEEDHENGVIIKGTWRKEIRGLGLPDLTNASESNNYTKNASNIRNNLADWFMGDGAVPWQINMLNLKK
;
A
#
# COMPACT_ATOMS: atom_id res chain seq x y z
N MET A 1 1.16 6.20 -18.74
CA MET A 1 0.16 6.27 -17.66
C MET A 1 -1.13 6.84 -18.24
N PRO A 2 -2.32 6.36 -17.84
CA PRO A 2 -3.57 7.01 -18.25
C PRO A 2 -3.59 8.49 -17.80
N PRO A 3 -4.30 9.38 -18.51
CA PRO A 3 -4.45 10.76 -18.10
C PRO A 3 -5.01 10.87 -16.67
N ASN A 4 -4.57 11.86 -15.90
CA ASN A 4 -5.02 12.12 -14.52
C ASN A 4 -4.73 10.99 -13.52
N THR A 5 -3.69 10.19 -13.75
CA THR A 5 -3.24 9.16 -12.81
C THR A 5 -1.95 9.58 -12.09
N VAL A 6 -1.80 9.07 -10.87
CA VAL A 6 -0.63 9.27 -10.01
C VAL A 6 -0.23 7.94 -9.40
N PHE A 7 1.07 7.78 -9.15
CA PHE A 7 1.60 6.71 -8.34
C PHE A 7 1.43 7.04 -6.86
N ILE A 8 1.42 6.00 -6.03
CA ILE A 8 1.34 6.11 -4.58
C ILE A 8 2.64 5.60 -3.99
N ALA A 9 3.21 6.38 -3.09
CA ALA A 9 4.45 6.09 -2.40
C ALA A 9 4.26 6.10 -0.88
N ASP A 10 5.24 5.54 -0.18
CA ASP A 10 5.41 5.76 1.26
C ASP A 10 6.05 7.14 1.54
N ASP A 11 6.31 7.41 2.82
CA ASP A 11 6.87 8.70 3.25
C ASP A 11 8.37 8.85 2.92
N ALA A 12 9.06 7.77 2.55
CA ALA A 12 10.48 7.80 2.19
C ALA A 12 10.73 8.48 0.83
N PHE A 13 9.73 8.46 -0.05
CA PHE A 13 9.83 9.07 -1.37
C PHE A 13 9.47 10.56 -1.35
N PRO A 14 9.98 11.36 -2.31
CA PRO A 14 9.60 12.76 -2.46
C PRO A 14 8.20 12.90 -3.08
N LEU A 15 7.48 13.96 -2.71
CA LEU A 15 6.22 14.34 -3.38
C LEU A 15 6.55 14.88 -4.78
N LYS A 16 5.94 14.30 -5.82
CA LYS A 16 6.07 14.74 -7.22
C LYS A 16 4.68 14.87 -7.85
N GLU A 17 4.60 15.53 -9.00
CA GLU A 17 3.34 15.71 -9.73
C GLU A 17 2.70 14.38 -10.17
N TYR A 18 3.52 13.33 -10.31
CA TYR A 18 3.09 11.97 -10.65
C TYR A 18 3.18 11.00 -9.46
N LEU A 19 3.61 11.43 -8.27
CA LEU A 19 3.90 10.56 -7.12
C LEU A 19 3.37 11.17 -5.83
N LEU A 20 2.31 10.59 -5.29
CA LEU A 20 1.72 11.00 -4.02
C LEU A 20 2.42 10.33 -2.85
N LYS A 21 2.65 11.11 -1.78
CA LYS A 21 3.09 10.64 -0.48
C LYS A 21 2.18 11.15 0.64
N PRO A 22 2.19 10.53 1.83
CA PRO A 22 1.44 11.04 2.98
C PRO A 22 1.76 12.49 3.33
N TYR A 23 0.84 13.17 3.99
CA TYR A 23 1.16 14.36 4.78
C TYR A 23 2.06 13.95 5.95
N SER A 24 3.24 14.56 6.02
CA SER A 24 4.27 14.33 7.03
C SER A 24 4.86 15.70 7.36
N HIS A 25 4.39 16.30 8.45
CA HIS A 25 4.90 17.58 8.95
C HIS A 25 4.90 17.58 10.48
N HIS A 26 5.67 18.49 11.07
CA HIS A 26 5.69 18.70 12.51
C HIS A 26 4.35 19.32 12.95
N GLY A 27 3.65 18.66 13.88
CA GLY A 27 2.36 19.09 14.40
C GLY A 27 1.22 18.08 14.15
N PRO A 28 0.05 18.29 14.79
CA PRO A 28 -1.10 17.43 14.59
C PRO A 28 -1.65 17.60 13.16
N LEU A 29 -1.83 16.48 12.46
CA LEU A 29 -2.50 16.46 11.17
C LEU A 29 -3.98 16.86 11.32
N THR A 30 -4.47 17.67 10.40
CA THR A 30 -5.89 17.98 10.29
C THR A 30 -6.71 16.74 9.96
N ILE A 31 -8.03 16.78 10.20
CA ILE A 31 -8.94 15.67 9.84
C ILE A 31 -8.81 15.32 8.35
N LYS A 32 -8.74 16.34 7.48
CA LYS A 32 -8.55 16.16 6.04
C LYS A 32 -7.27 15.38 5.71
N GLU A 33 -6.15 15.78 6.30
CA GLU A 33 -4.85 15.14 6.06
C GLU A 33 -4.84 13.71 6.61
N ARG A 34 -5.50 13.46 7.75
CA ARG A 34 -5.67 12.11 8.30
C ARG A 34 -6.50 11.22 7.38
N VAL A 35 -7.62 11.74 6.84
CA VAL A 35 -8.44 11.02 5.84
C VAL A 35 -7.61 10.68 4.60
N PHE A 36 -6.87 11.66 4.07
CA PHE A 36 -5.99 11.43 2.93
C PHE A 36 -4.94 10.35 3.23
N ASN A 37 -4.21 10.46 4.35
CA ASN A 37 -3.18 9.51 4.73
C ASN A 37 -3.74 8.09 4.91
N TYR A 38 -4.94 7.98 5.47
CA TYR A 38 -5.62 6.69 5.61
C TYR A 38 -6.03 6.12 4.25
N ARG A 39 -6.63 6.92 3.35
CA ARG A 39 -7.00 6.49 1.98
C ARG A 39 -5.78 6.06 1.17
N LEU A 40 -4.66 6.79 1.30
CA LEU A 40 -3.39 6.44 0.68
C LEU A 40 -2.85 5.11 1.23
N SER A 41 -2.86 4.95 2.55
CA SER A 41 -2.42 3.71 3.22
C SER A 41 -3.29 2.52 2.85
N ARG A 42 -4.61 2.71 2.71
CA ARG A 42 -5.56 1.70 2.23
C ARG A 42 -5.22 1.22 0.83
N ALA A 43 -4.92 2.14 -0.09
CA ALA A 43 -4.49 1.77 -1.44
C ALA A 43 -3.16 0.99 -1.42
N ARG A 44 -2.17 1.42 -0.62
CA ARG A 44 -0.91 0.68 -0.45
C ARG A 44 -1.13 -0.72 0.12
N ARG A 45 -2.07 -0.90 1.05
CA ARG A 45 -2.36 -2.20 1.67
C ARG A 45 -2.78 -3.27 0.67
N ILE A 46 -3.45 -2.88 -0.42
CA ILE A 46 -3.78 -3.81 -1.52
C ILE A 46 -2.50 -4.36 -2.16
N VAL A 47 -1.53 -3.50 -2.40
CA VAL A 47 -0.23 -3.85 -2.97
C VAL A 47 0.59 -4.69 -1.98
N GLU A 48 0.62 -4.31 -0.71
CA GLU A 48 1.28 -5.07 0.37
C GLU A 48 0.68 -6.48 0.49
N ASN A 49 -0.65 -6.62 0.48
CA ASN A 49 -1.33 -7.91 0.49
C ASN A 49 -0.93 -8.77 -0.72
N ALA A 50 -0.89 -8.20 -1.92
CA ALA A 50 -0.52 -8.93 -3.13
C ALA A 50 0.91 -9.48 -3.04
N PHE A 51 1.88 -8.64 -2.65
CA PHE A 51 3.27 -9.08 -2.47
C PHE A 51 3.40 -10.07 -1.32
N GLY A 52 2.72 -9.82 -0.19
CA GLY A 52 2.72 -10.71 0.96
C GLY A 52 2.26 -12.12 0.61
N ILE A 53 1.16 -12.23 -0.15
CA ILE A 53 0.67 -13.52 -0.64
C ILE A 53 1.65 -14.17 -1.62
N LEU A 54 2.21 -13.40 -2.57
CA LEU A 54 3.20 -13.95 -3.51
C LEU A 54 4.42 -14.52 -2.77
N VAL A 55 4.94 -13.81 -1.78
CA VAL A 55 6.07 -14.27 -0.96
C VAL A 55 5.69 -15.51 -0.15
N SER A 56 4.54 -15.49 0.56
CA SER A 56 4.15 -16.61 1.42
C SER A 56 3.84 -17.88 0.63
N ARG A 57 3.39 -17.75 -0.62
CA ARG A 57 3.10 -18.88 -1.51
C ARG A 57 4.32 -19.35 -2.31
N PHE A 58 5.15 -18.42 -2.76
CA PHE A 58 6.32 -18.71 -3.58
C PHE A 58 7.58 -18.32 -2.82
N ARG A 59 8.12 -19.27 -2.05
CA ARG A 59 9.32 -19.11 -1.22
C ARG A 59 10.57 -18.62 -1.98
N ILE A 60 10.57 -18.66 -3.32
CA ILE A 60 11.63 -18.06 -4.13
C ILE A 60 11.81 -16.57 -3.84
N PHE A 61 10.74 -15.87 -3.44
CA PHE A 61 10.81 -14.47 -3.07
C PHE A 61 11.26 -14.23 -1.62
N GLU A 62 11.36 -15.26 -0.77
CA GLU A 62 11.83 -15.14 0.62
C GLU A 62 13.31 -14.77 0.74
N LYS A 63 14.08 -14.95 -0.34
CA LYS A 63 15.51 -14.69 -0.39
C LYS A 63 15.86 -13.90 -1.64
N PRO A 64 17.00 -13.17 -1.65
CA PRO A 64 17.52 -12.57 -2.85
C PRO A 64 17.62 -13.58 -3.99
N ILE A 65 17.08 -13.24 -5.15
CA ILE A 65 17.12 -14.09 -6.34
C ILE A 65 18.50 -13.92 -6.97
N ALA A 66 19.40 -14.87 -6.71
CA ALA A 66 20.77 -14.89 -7.25
C ALA A 66 20.81 -15.36 -8.72
N LEU A 67 20.05 -14.70 -9.59
CA LEU A 67 19.98 -14.98 -11.02
C LEU A 67 20.05 -13.67 -11.83
N PRO A 68 20.38 -13.73 -13.13
CA PRO A 68 20.33 -12.56 -14.00
C PRO A 68 18.94 -11.90 -14.01
N PRO A 69 18.85 -10.57 -14.20
CA PRO A 69 17.59 -9.84 -14.20
C PRO A 69 16.52 -10.41 -15.14
N GLU A 70 16.91 -10.95 -16.29
CA GLU A 70 16.01 -11.55 -17.28
C GLU A 70 15.34 -12.82 -16.74
N LYS A 71 16.08 -13.60 -15.94
CA LYS A 71 15.55 -14.79 -15.26
C LYS A 71 14.66 -14.40 -14.08
N ALA A 72 15.04 -13.37 -13.33
CA ALA A 72 14.20 -12.83 -12.25
C ALA A 72 12.85 -12.32 -12.79
N ASP A 73 12.84 -11.58 -13.91
CA ASP A 73 11.63 -11.13 -14.60
C ASP A 73 10.74 -12.32 -15.04
N SER A 74 11.37 -13.37 -15.60
CA SER A 74 10.66 -14.60 -15.97
C SER A 74 10.02 -15.28 -14.75
N ILE A 75 10.72 -15.32 -13.60
CA ILE A 75 10.20 -15.86 -12.35
C ILE A 75 8.98 -15.05 -11.88
N VAL A 76 9.10 -13.72 -11.82
CA VAL A 76 8.00 -12.84 -11.41
C VAL A 76 6.76 -13.07 -12.28
N LYS A 77 6.91 -13.03 -13.62
CA LYS A 77 5.81 -13.28 -14.56
C LYS A 77 5.18 -14.66 -14.36
N THR A 78 6.01 -15.70 -14.22
CA THR A 78 5.54 -17.07 -14.02
C THR A 78 4.74 -17.21 -12.73
N THR A 79 5.23 -16.63 -11.62
CA THR A 79 4.50 -16.67 -10.34
C THR A 79 3.17 -15.91 -10.40
N CYS A 80 3.08 -14.80 -11.13
CA CYS A 80 1.81 -14.11 -11.37
C CYS A 80 0.82 -14.97 -12.15
N VAL A 81 1.29 -15.67 -13.20
CA VAL A 81 0.44 -16.58 -13.99
C VAL A 81 -0.04 -17.75 -13.11
N LEU A 82 0.87 -18.38 -12.36
CA LEU A 82 0.53 -19.48 -11.45
C LEU A 82 -0.42 -19.03 -10.35
N HIS A 83 -0.21 -17.85 -9.77
CA HIS A 83 -1.10 -17.26 -8.78
C HIS A 83 -2.51 -17.10 -9.33
N ASN A 84 -2.66 -16.51 -10.53
CA ASN A 84 -3.97 -16.34 -11.16
C ASN A 84 -4.64 -17.68 -11.45
N TRP A 85 -3.87 -18.65 -11.97
CA TRP A 85 -4.40 -19.98 -12.23
C TRP A 85 -4.85 -20.68 -10.95
N LEU A 86 -4.06 -20.63 -9.87
CA LEU A 86 -4.42 -21.22 -8.57
C LEU A 86 -5.64 -20.54 -7.95
N ARG A 87 -5.77 -19.21 -8.08
CA ARG A 87 -6.97 -18.48 -7.64
C ARG A 87 -8.24 -18.93 -8.34
N MET A 88 -8.16 -19.28 -9.62
CA MET A 88 -9.30 -19.73 -10.40
C MET A 88 -9.65 -21.20 -10.18
N ASN A 89 -8.64 -22.03 -9.90
CA ASN A 89 -8.80 -23.50 -9.91
C ASN A 89 -8.75 -24.14 -8.51
N SER A 90 -8.42 -23.39 -7.47
CA SER A 90 -8.31 -23.90 -6.10
C SER A 90 -9.02 -23.00 -5.10
N SER A 91 -10.15 -23.48 -4.57
CA SER A 91 -10.92 -22.79 -3.53
C SER A 91 -10.17 -22.62 -2.22
N SER A 92 -9.14 -23.44 -1.95
CA SER A 92 -8.31 -23.38 -0.76
C SER A 92 -7.07 -22.49 -0.91
N TYR A 93 -6.77 -21.99 -2.12
CA TYR A 93 -5.54 -21.24 -2.37
C TYR A 93 -5.52 -19.89 -1.63
N LEU A 94 -6.64 -19.16 -1.68
CA LEU A 94 -6.89 -17.96 -0.87
C LEU A 94 -8.07 -18.24 0.06
N TYR A 95 -7.78 -18.33 1.35
CA TYR A 95 -8.79 -18.54 2.39
C TYR A 95 -9.09 -17.23 3.14
N ARG A 96 -10.24 -17.15 3.82
CA ARG A 96 -10.62 -15.97 4.61
C ARG A 96 -9.57 -15.65 5.68
N GLY A 97 -9.19 -14.38 5.82
CA GLY A 97 -8.11 -13.97 6.72
C GLY A 97 -6.70 -14.18 6.18
N CYS A 98 -6.52 -14.65 4.93
CA CYS A 98 -5.19 -14.73 4.33
C CYS A 98 -4.57 -13.36 4.05
N VAL A 99 -5.39 -12.33 3.82
CA VAL A 99 -5.03 -10.93 3.56
C VAL A 99 -5.50 -10.01 4.68
N ASP A 100 -4.95 -8.79 4.75
CA ASP A 100 -5.45 -7.79 5.69
C ASP A 100 -6.90 -7.42 5.36
N GLU A 101 -7.76 -7.43 6.37
CA GLU A 101 -9.18 -7.05 6.31
C GLU A 101 -9.41 -5.77 7.13
N GLU A 102 -10.36 -4.93 6.69
CA GLU A 102 -10.75 -3.73 7.40
C GLU A 102 -12.07 -3.95 8.13
N ASP A 103 -12.08 -3.72 9.44
CA ASP A 103 -13.29 -3.66 10.24
C ASP A 103 -13.68 -2.18 10.41
N HIS A 104 -14.68 -1.75 9.64
CA HIS A 104 -15.16 -0.36 9.60
C HIS A 104 -16.04 0.01 10.80
N GLU A 105 -16.59 -0.99 11.49
CA GLU A 105 -17.44 -0.78 12.68
C GLU A 105 -16.55 -0.48 13.89
N ASN A 106 -15.51 -1.29 14.09
CA ASN A 106 -14.58 -1.13 15.19
C ASN A 106 -13.40 -0.19 14.87
N GLY A 107 -13.23 0.19 13.60
CA GLY A 107 -12.15 1.07 13.17
C GLY A 107 -10.77 0.41 13.24
N VAL A 108 -10.67 -0.89 12.91
CA VAL A 108 -9.46 -1.71 13.09
C VAL A 108 -9.06 -2.39 11.78
N ILE A 109 -7.76 -2.63 11.60
CA ILE A 109 -7.24 -3.49 10.53
C ILE A 109 -6.90 -4.86 11.12
N ILE A 110 -7.57 -5.89 10.63
CA ILE A 110 -7.31 -7.28 10.97
C ILE A 110 -6.19 -7.76 10.06
N LYS A 111 -5.03 -8.09 10.66
CA LYS A 111 -3.83 -8.50 9.92
C LYS A 111 -4.01 -9.89 9.29
N GLY A 112 -3.69 -10.01 8.01
CA GLY A 112 -3.73 -11.27 7.28
C GLY A 112 -2.67 -12.26 7.76
N THR A 113 -2.93 -13.56 7.59
CA THR A 113 -2.00 -14.62 7.99
C THR A 113 -0.65 -14.54 7.27
N TRP A 114 -0.60 -13.99 6.04
CA TRP A 114 0.65 -13.80 5.31
C TRP A 114 1.70 -13.03 6.13
N ARG A 115 1.27 -12.07 6.97
CA ARG A 115 2.16 -11.28 7.83
C ARG A 115 2.89 -12.13 8.88
N LYS A 116 2.35 -13.31 9.22
CA LYS A 116 2.97 -14.28 10.16
C LYS A 116 3.75 -15.38 9.43
N GLU A 117 3.32 -15.73 8.21
CA GLU A 117 3.93 -16.78 7.40
C GLU A 117 5.31 -16.37 6.89
N ILE A 118 5.49 -15.09 6.56
CA ILE A 118 6.77 -14.55 6.09
C ILE A 118 7.72 -14.35 7.27
N ARG A 119 8.77 -15.18 7.35
CA ARG A 119 9.87 -15.02 8.32
C ARG A 119 11.00 -14.22 7.69
N GLY A 120 11.27 -13.01 8.19
CA GLY A 120 12.53 -12.30 7.89
C GLY A 120 12.55 -11.39 6.65
N LEU A 121 11.42 -11.14 5.98
CA LEU A 121 11.28 -10.12 4.94
C LEU A 121 10.46 -8.93 5.42
N GLY A 122 10.66 -8.48 6.66
CA GLY A 122 10.20 -7.14 6.99
C GLY A 122 10.88 -6.20 6.00
N LEU A 123 10.17 -5.80 4.92
CA LEU A 123 10.52 -4.62 4.15
C LEU A 123 10.78 -3.58 5.25
N PRO A 124 12.04 -3.13 5.43
CA PRO A 124 12.32 -2.19 6.49
C PRO A 124 11.35 -1.04 6.28
N ASP A 125 10.60 -0.70 7.32
CA ASP A 125 9.76 0.50 7.30
C ASP A 125 10.75 1.64 7.01
N LEU A 126 10.74 2.17 5.78
CA LEU A 126 11.70 3.17 5.31
C LEU A 126 11.39 4.55 5.93
N THR A 127 11.02 4.56 7.21
CA THR A 127 10.59 5.73 7.97
C THR A 127 11.72 6.72 8.26
N ASN A 128 12.95 6.38 7.88
CA ASN A 128 14.15 7.17 8.18
C ASN A 128 14.79 7.84 6.94
N ALA A 129 14.09 7.97 5.81
CA ALA A 129 14.55 8.79 4.69
C ALA A 129 13.96 10.21 4.81
N SER A 130 14.54 11.01 5.71
CA SER A 130 14.29 12.46 5.79
C SER A 130 15.08 13.19 4.70
N GLU A 131 14.73 12.95 3.43
CA GLU A 131 15.24 13.77 2.34
C GLU A 131 14.46 15.10 2.23
N SER A 132 15.15 16.14 1.78
CA SER A 132 14.69 17.54 1.77
C SER A 132 13.28 17.71 1.19
N ASN A 133 12.41 18.37 1.97
CA ASN A 133 10.97 18.56 1.73
C ASN A 133 10.60 19.53 0.58
N ASN A 134 11.50 19.82 -0.36
CA ASN A 134 11.24 20.79 -1.41
C ASN A 134 10.50 20.14 -2.59
N TYR A 135 9.17 20.09 -2.51
CA TYR A 135 8.29 19.74 -3.62
C TYR A 135 7.72 20.98 -4.30
N THR A 136 7.33 20.85 -5.57
CA THR A 136 6.74 21.97 -6.32
C THR A 136 5.36 22.33 -5.77
N LYS A 137 4.97 23.61 -5.87
CA LYS A 137 3.61 24.06 -5.50
C LYS A 137 2.54 23.23 -6.23
N ASN A 138 2.81 22.86 -7.49
CA ASN A 138 1.91 22.03 -8.28
C ASN A 138 1.73 20.61 -7.71
N ALA A 139 2.82 19.95 -7.31
CA ALA A 139 2.74 18.64 -6.66
C ALA A 139 1.92 18.68 -5.34
N SER A 140 2.07 19.77 -4.57
CA SER A 140 1.23 20.02 -3.39
C SER A 140 -0.25 20.18 -3.76
N ASN A 141 -0.54 20.96 -4.79
CA ASN A 141 -1.90 21.24 -5.23
C ASN A 141 -2.61 19.95 -5.68
N ILE A 142 -1.92 19.06 -6.41
CA ILE A 142 -2.48 17.78 -6.82
C ILE A 142 -2.90 16.95 -5.59
N ARG A 143 -2.03 16.85 -4.58
CA ARG A 143 -2.34 16.16 -3.32
C ARG A 143 -3.52 16.82 -2.58
N ASN A 144 -3.48 18.14 -2.44
CA ASN A 144 -4.50 18.90 -1.72
C ASN A 144 -5.87 18.80 -2.41
N ASN A 145 -5.93 18.90 -3.74
CA ASN A 145 -7.15 18.74 -4.50
C ASN A 145 -7.77 17.35 -4.30
N LEU A 146 -6.95 16.31 -4.27
CA LEU A 146 -7.44 14.96 -3.99
C LEU A 146 -7.90 14.80 -2.53
N ALA A 147 -7.20 15.43 -1.58
CA ALA A 147 -7.60 15.46 -0.18
C ALA A 147 -8.93 16.21 0.01
N ASP A 148 -9.14 17.32 -0.68
CA ASP A 148 -10.39 18.08 -0.67
C ASP A 148 -11.52 17.25 -1.31
N TRP A 149 -11.25 16.55 -2.41
CA TRP A 149 -12.21 15.64 -3.03
C TRP A 149 -12.64 14.51 -2.08
N PHE A 150 -11.73 13.92 -1.31
CA PHE A 150 -12.07 12.91 -0.28
C PHE A 150 -12.95 13.45 0.86
N MET A 151 -12.97 14.76 1.08
CA MET A 151 -13.86 15.40 2.05
C MET A 151 -15.23 15.77 1.45
N GLY A 152 -15.32 15.94 0.13
CA GLY A 152 -16.54 16.23 -0.61
C GLY A 152 -17.09 14.99 -1.33
N ASP A 153 -17.16 15.05 -2.67
CA ASP A 153 -17.79 14.02 -3.51
C ASP A 153 -17.17 12.61 -3.35
N GLY A 154 -15.89 12.54 -2.98
CA GLY A 154 -15.17 11.29 -2.75
C GLY A 154 -15.32 10.72 -1.34
N ALA A 155 -16.08 11.39 -0.47
CA ALA A 155 -16.27 10.98 0.92
C ALA A 155 -16.99 9.64 1.02
N VAL A 156 -16.55 8.81 1.97
CA VAL A 156 -17.16 7.50 2.25
C VAL A 156 -17.53 7.38 3.72
N PRO A 157 -18.62 6.66 4.07
CA PRO A 157 -19.15 6.63 5.43
C PRO A 157 -18.16 6.16 6.50
N TRP A 158 -17.26 5.23 6.15
CA TRP A 158 -16.32 4.61 7.08
C TRP A 158 -15.03 5.38 7.31
N GLN A 159 -14.73 6.43 6.53
CA GLN A 159 -13.39 7.05 6.57
C GLN A 159 -13.08 7.74 7.90
N ILE A 160 -14.10 8.26 8.59
CA ILE A 160 -13.92 8.93 9.88
C ILE A 160 -13.67 7.92 11.01
N ASN A 161 -14.41 6.81 11.01
CA ASN A 161 -14.23 5.74 12.00
C ASN A 161 -12.80 5.17 11.96
N MET A 162 -12.23 5.09 10.77
CA MET A 162 -10.89 4.56 10.55
C MET A 162 -9.77 5.56 10.87
N LEU A 163 -10.05 6.78 11.34
CA LEU A 163 -9.00 7.71 11.73
C LEU A 163 -8.36 7.36 13.07
N ASN A 164 -9.03 6.58 13.91
CA ASN A 164 -8.56 6.18 15.24
C ASN A 164 -7.87 4.81 15.25
N LEU A 165 -7.37 4.36 14.09
CA LEU A 165 -6.54 3.17 13.98
C LEU A 165 -5.39 3.28 14.99
N LYS A 166 -5.44 2.47 16.05
CA LYS A 166 -4.31 2.29 16.96
C LYS A 166 -3.18 1.66 16.14
N LYS A 167 -2.07 2.38 15.97
CA LYS A 167 -0.85 1.85 15.36
C LYS A 167 -0.28 0.71 16.20
#